data_AF-A0A945UX20-F1
#
_entry.id   AF-A0A945UX20-F1
#
_cell.length_a   1.000
_cell.length_b   1.000
_cell.length_c   1.000
_cell.angle_alpha   90.00
_cell.angle_beta   90.00
_cell.angle_gamma   90.00
#
_symmetry.space_group_name_H-M   'P 1'
#
loop_
_entity.id
_entity.type
_entity.pdbx_description
1 polymer ?
#
loop_
_entity_poly.entity_id
_entity_poly.type
_entity_poly.pdbx_seq_one_letter_code
_entity_poly.pdbx_strand_id
1 'polypeptide(L)'
;MFNLQRLLVVLCAMSAGALLRAETNWLEAAKAARQLPTETFFSLPEVRQPRLSPDGTKIGFLFPHEGKMAIGVFDRASKEASMVV
;
A
#
# COMPACT_ATOMS: atom_id res chain seq x y z
N MET A 1 -36.42 39.11 -2.50
CA MET A 1 -34.99 38.75 -2.34
C MET A 1 -34.71 37.48 -1.50
N PHE A 2 -35.68 36.92 -0.76
CA PHE A 2 -35.43 35.77 0.14
C PHE A 2 -35.37 34.37 -0.54
N ASN A 3 -35.90 34.20 -1.75
CA ASN A 3 -36.02 32.88 -2.38
C ASN A 3 -34.72 32.36 -3.01
N LEU A 4 -33.90 33.26 -3.59
CA LEU A 4 -32.65 32.88 -4.25
C LEU A 4 -31.56 32.48 -3.24
N GLN A 5 -31.49 33.19 -2.11
CA GLN A 5 -30.56 32.87 -1.03
C GLN A 5 -30.85 31.51 -0.39
N ARG A 6 -32.14 31.18 -0.19
CA ARG A 6 -32.55 29.85 0.33
C ARG A 6 -32.18 28.73 -0.65
N LEU A 7 -32.37 28.95 -1.95
CA LEU A 7 -32.01 27.97 -2.98
C LEU A 7 -30.49 27.70 -3.01
N LEU A 8 -29.67 28.75 -2.93
CA LEU A 8 -28.22 28.64 -2.87
C LEU A 8 -27.72 27.90 -1.62
N VAL A 9 -28.31 28.18 -0.45
CA VAL A 9 -27.95 27.47 0.80
C VAL A 9 -28.26 25.97 0.69
N VAL A 10 -29.38 25.60 0.11
CA VAL A 10 -29.73 24.19 -0.11
C VAL A 10 -28.76 23.52 -1.07
N LEU A 11 -28.39 24.19 -2.17
CA LEU A 11 -27.40 23.67 -3.13
C LEU A 11 -26.01 23.48 -2.50
N CYS A 12 -25.55 24.43 -1.67
CA CYS A 12 -24.29 24.30 -0.94
C CYS A 12 -24.33 23.20 0.13
N ALA A 13 -25.47 23.00 0.81
CA ALA A 13 -25.61 21.92 1.78
C ALA A 13 -25.62 20.54 1.10
N MET A 14 -26.23 20.42 -0.08
CA MET A 14 -26.20 19.17 -0.87
C MET A 14 -24.80 18.85 -1.41
N SER A 15 -24.05 19.84 -1.88
CA SER A 15 -22.68 19.62 -2.36
C SER A 15 -21.72 19.27 -1.21
N ALA A 16 -21.86 19.90 -0.04
CA ALA A 16 -21.10 19.54 1.16
C ALA A 16 -21.41 18.09 1.61
N GLY A 17 -22.67 17.68 1.62
CA GLY A 17 -23.07 16.31 1.95
C GLY A 17 -22.55 15.27 0.96
N ALA A 18 -22.44 15.62 -0.33
CA ALA A 18 -21.85 14.74 -1.34
C ALA A 18 -20.32 14.62 -1.20
N LEU A 19 -19.63 15.70 -0.83
CA LEU A 19 -18.18 15.73 -0.61
C LEU A 19 -17.77 14.90 0.62
N LEU A 20 -18.52 14.95 1.73
CA LEU A 20 -18.27 14.08 2.90
C LEU A 20 -18.51 12.58 2.62
N ARG A 21 -19.37 12.25 1.65
CA ARG A 21 -19.65 10.86 1.24
C ARG A 21 -18.50 10.23 0.44
N ALA A 22 -17.73 11.04 -0.27
CA ALA A 22 -16.58 10.57 -1.05
C ALA A 22 -15.43 10.07 -0.16
N GLU A 23 -15.25 10.65 1.03
CA GLU A 23 -14.17 10.28 1.97
C GLU A 23 -14.48 9.04 2.82
N THR A 24 -15.72 8.54 2.83
CA THR A 24 -16.19 7.55 3.81
C THR A 24 -16.54 6.18 3.23
N ASN A 25 -16.29 5.94 1.94
CA ASN A 25 -16.65 4.67 1.32
C ASN A 25 -15.59 3.57 1.54
N TRP A 26 -15.20 3.39 2.80
CA TRP A 26 -14.27 2.35 3.26
C TRP A 26 -14.79 0.95 2.94
N LEU A 27 -16.11 0.77 2.82
CA LEU A 27 -16.72 -0.51 2.46
C LEU A 27 -16.41 -0.89 1.01
N GLU A 28 -16.57 0.03 0.05
CA GLU A 28 -16.20 -0.24 -1.34
C GLU A 28 -14.68 -0.36 -1.51
N ALA A 29 -13.90 0.44 -0.77
CA ALA A 29 -12.44 0.29 -0.74
C ALA A 29 -12.01 -1.08 -0.19
N ALA A 30 -12.67 -1.58 0.86
CA ALA A 30 -12.40 -2.89 1.44
C ALA A 30 -12.84 -4.05 0.52
N LYS A 31 -13.94 -3.90 -0.22
CA LYS A 31 -14.36 -4.87 -1.25
C LYS A 31 -13.40 -4.90 -2.43
N ALA A 32 -12.88 -3.74 -2.82
CA ALA A 32 -11.88 -3.63 -3.88
C ALA A 32 -10.48 -4.08 -3.43
N ALA A 33 -10.23 -4.18 -2.13
CA ALA A 33 -8.97 -4.66 -1.59
C ALA A 33 -8.74 -6.12 -1.99
N ARG A 34 -7.49 -6.44 -2.35
CA ARG A 34 -7.07 -7.80 -2.66
C ARG A 34 -7.31 -8.70 -1.44
N GLN A 35 -8.19 -9.68 -1.58
CA GLN A 35 -8.38 -10.72 -0.58
C GLN A 35 -7.16 -11.65 -0.61
N LEU A 36 -6.40 -11.65 0.48
CA LEU A 36 -5.27 -12.57 0.65
C LEU A 36 -5.80 -13.86 1.31
N PRO A 37 -5.42 -15.05 0.81
CA PRO A 37 -5.71 -16.31 1.49
C PRO A 37 -5.18 -16.25 2.93
N THR A 38 -5.94 -16.79 3.89
CA THR A 38 -5.61 -16.76 5.31
C THR A 38 -4.22 -17.33 5.60
N GLU A 39 -3.82 -18.35 4.83
CA GLU A 39 -2.54 -19.04 4.92
C GLU A 39 -1.35 -18.09 4.68
N THR A 40 -1.56 -17.01 3.92
CA THR A 40 -0.53 -15.98 3.64
C THR A 40 -0.05 -15.29 4.92
N PHE A 41 -0.91 -15.19 5.95
CA PHE A 41 -0.56 -14.52 7.21
C PHE A 41 0.15 -15.44 8.21
N PHE A 42 0.07 -16.76 7.99
CA PHE A 42 0.65 -17.77 8.85
C PHE A 42 1.88 -18.46 8.24
N SER A 43 2.29 -18.05 7.05
CA SER A 43 3.54 -18.49 6.44
C SER A 43 4.74 -17.74 7.04
N LEU A 44 5.90 -18.39 7.02
CA LEU A 44 7.14 -17.73 7.37
C LEU A 44 7.52 -16.74 6.26
N PRO A 45 8.06 -15.56 6.60
CA PRO A 45 8.65 -14.67 5.61
C PRO A 45 9.69 -15.42 4.78
N GLU A 46 9.57 -15.32 3.46
CA GLU A 46 10.48 -16.02 2.54
C GLU A 46 11.89 -15.40 2.51
N VAL A 47 12.01 -14.15 2.95
CA VAL A 47 13.29 -13.44 3.05
C VAL A 47 14.05 -13.89 4.28
N ARG A 48 15.28 -14.35 4.06
CA ARG A 48 16.16 -14.90 5.09
C ARG A 48 17.47 -14.14 5.17
N GLN A 49 18.06 -14.16 6.37
CA GLN A 49 19.41 -13.67 6.65
C GLN A 49 19.71 -12.25 6.13
N PRO A 50 18.87 -11.24 6.43
CA PRO A 50 19.20 -9.87 6.04
C PRO A 50 20.52 -9.43 6.68
N ARG A 51 21.34 -8.73 5.90
CA ARG A 51 22.62 -8.14 6.31
C ARG A 51 22.72 -6.72 5.75
N LEU A 52 22.98 -5.76 6.62
CA LEU A 52 23.28 -4.39 6.22
C LEU A 52 24.73 -4.31 5.74
N SER A 53 24.98 -3.60 4.64
CA SER A 53 26.33 -3.31 4.18
C SER A 53 27.06 -2.40 5.18
N PRO A 54 28.42 -2.43 5.25
CA PRO A 54 29.17 -1.61 6.20
C PRO A 54 28.95 -0.10 6.07
N ASP A 55 28.74 0.39 4.84
CA ASP A 55 28.41 1.79 4.54
C ASP A 55 26.92 2.12 4.78
N GLY A 56 26.11 1.12 5.13
CA GLY A 56 24.69 1.24 5.41
C GLY A 56 23.82 1.51 4.19
N THR A 57 24.34 1.48 2.95
CA THR A 57 23.55 1.85 1.77
C THR A 57 22.67 0.72 1.23
N LYS A 58 23.03 -0.54 1.50
CA LYS A 58 22.37 -1.72 0.91
C LYS A 58 22.05 -2.78 1.95
N ILE A 59 21.04 -3.60 1.64
CA ILE A 59 20.68 -4.79 2.42
C ILE A 59 20.78 -6.01 1.51
N GLY A 60 21.68 -6.93 1.83
CA GLY A 60 21.74 -8.25 1.21
C GLY A 60 20.81 -9.23 1.92
N PHE A 61 20.13 -10.09 1.17
CA PHE A 61 19.23 -11.10 1.72
C PHE A 61 19.12 -12.33 0.82
N LEU A 62 18.64 -13.44 1.38
CA LEU A 62 18.34 -14.66 0.64
C LEU A 62 16.84 -14.81 0.44
N PHE A 63 16.41 -15.27 -0.73
CA PHE A 63 15.00 -15.55 -1.01
C PHE A 63 14.87 -16.75 -1.96
N PRO A 64 13.77 -17.50 -1.92
CA PRO A 64 13.52 -18.58 -2.87
C PRO A 64 13.23 -18.02 -4.26
N HIS A 65 13.92 -18.53 -5.28
CA HIS A 65 13.70 -18.25 -6.68
C HIS A 65 13.85 -19.55 -7.49
N GLU A 66 12.83 -19.91 -8.27
CA GLU A 66 12.80 -21.14 -9.08
C GLU A 66 13.18 -22.43 -8.32
N GLY A 67 12.73 -22.54 -7.07
CA GLY A 67 13.00 -23.71 -6.21
C GLY A 67 14.42 -23.77 -5.65
N LYS A 68 15.25 -22.75 -5.85
CA LYS A 68 16.59 -22.59 -5.26
C LYS A 68 16.64 -21.33 -4.41
N MET A 69 17.68 -21.20 -3.57
CA MET A 69 17.93 -19.95 -2.85
C MET A 69 18.75 -19.01 -3.74
N ALA A 70 18.24 -17.81 -3.95
CA ALA A 70 18.89 -16.73 -4.69
C ALA A 70 19.33 -15.61 -3.72
N ILE A 71 20.22 -14.75 -4.22
CA ILE A 71 20.72 -13.59 -3.48
C ILE A 71 20.06 -12.32 -4.02
N GLY A 72 19.41 -11.58 -3.13
CA GLY A 72 18.84 -10.27 -3.40
C GLY A 72 19.67 -9.15 -2.76
N VAL A 73 19.70 -8.00 -3.41
CA VAL A 73 20.25 -6.75 -2.87
C VAL A 73 19.19 -5.66 -2.97
N PHE A 74 18.88 -5.06 -1.82
CA PHE A 74 18.00 -3.91 -1.71
C PHE A 74 18.82 -2.63 -1.53
N ASP A 75 18.61 -1.66 -2.41
CA ASP A 75 19.18 -0.31 -2.27
C ASP A 75 18.25 0.57 -1.42
N ARG A 76 18.78 1.14 -0.34
CA ARG A 76 17.95 1.91 0.60
C ARG A 76 17.58 3.30 0.09
N ALA A 77 18.38 3.88 -0.82
CA ALA A 77 18.12 5.20 -1.36
C ALA A 77 17.02 5.14 -2.43
N SER A 78 17.14 4.22 -3.39
CA SER A 78 16.12 4.04 -4.43
C SER A 78 14.90 3.22 -3.99
N LYS A 79 15.04 2.44 -2.91
CA LYS A 79 14.04 1.44 -2.44
C LYS A 79 13.79 0.32 -3.45
N GLU A 80 14.75 0.05 -4.31
CA GLU A 80 14.67 -1.01 -5.31
C GLU A 80 15.40 -2.27 -4.85
N ALA A 81 14.86 -3.43 -5.20
CA ALA A 81 15.50 -4.72 -5.00
C ALA A 81 15.92 -5.31 -6.35
N SER A 82 17.11 -5.89 -6.39
CA SER A 82 17.63 -6.60 -7.56
C SER A 82 18.17 -7.97 -7.16
N MET A 83 18.02 -8.94 -8.05
CA MET A 83 18.65 -10.26 -7.91
C MET A 83 20.05 -10.18 -8.46
N VAL A 84 21.02 -10.77 -7.74
CA VAL A 84 22.41 -10.80 -8.17
C VAL A 84 22.78 -12.15 -8.76
N VAL A 85 22.29 -13.26 -8.18
CA VAL A 85 22.46 -14.66 -8.65
C VAL A 85 21.30 -15.51 -8.15
#